data_AF-A0A401GP67-F1
#
_entry.id   AF-A0A401GP67-F1
#
_cell.length_a   1.000
_cell.length_b   1.000
_cell.length_c   1.000
_cell.angle_alpha   90.00
_cell.angle_beta   90.00
_cell.angle_gamma   90.00
#
_symmetry.space_group_name_H-M   'P 1'
#
loop_
_entity.id
_entity.type
_entity.pdbx_description
1 polymer ?
#
loop_
_entity_poly.entity_id
_entity_poly.type
_entity_poly.pdbx_seq_one_letter_code
_entity_poly.pdbx_strand_id
1 'polypeptide(L)'
;MLGETLLANPCLFANVVPDPVKISLEYLDLCRALPSTVILQAMQTHVRHFVDHQCGRRPWFNKFRTALNRCQSVDDIERLLRVKVQRWRGVAPFPGDDLEADGLHEVGQPESMDEVLSAISLVR
;
A
#
# COMPACT_ATOMS: atom_id res chain seq x y z
N MET A 1 27.26 0.29 -1.61
CA MET A 1 26.55 0.40 -0.32
C MET A 1 25.21 -0.31 -0.44
N LEU A 2 24.76 -1.02 0.59
CA LEU A 2 23.54 -1.85 0.59
C LEU A 2 22.27 -1.10 1.06
N GLY A 3 22.36 0.22 1.30
CA GLY A 3 21.31 0.98 1.99
C GLY A 3 19.94 0.92 1.31
N GLU A 4 19.87 1.22 0.02
CA GLU A 4 18.61 1.20 -0.74
C GLU A 4 18.06 -0.22 -0.93
N THR A 5 18.95 -1.20 -1.16
CA THR A 5 18.56 -2.61 -1.32
C THR A 5 17.97 -3.17 -0.03
N LEU A 6 18.51 -2.77 1.13
CA LEU A 6 17.98 -3.16 2.43
C LEU A 6 16.62 -2.52 2.72
N LEU A 7 16.42 -1.27 2.30
CA LEU A 7 15.12 -0.61 2.40
C LEU A 7 14.06 -1.26 1.51
N ALA A 8 14.46 -1.80 0.36
CA ALA A 8 13.57 -2.51 -0.55
C ALA A 8 13.21 -3.92 -0.07
N ASN A 9 14.16 -4.62 0.57
CA ASN A 9 13.95 -5.94 1.17
C ASN A 9 14.65 -6.04 2.55
N PRO A 10 13.90 -5.90 3.66
CA PRO A 10 14.44 -6.07 5.00
C PRO A 10 14.99 -7.49 5.27
N CYS A 11 14.53 -8.50 4.52
CA CYS A 11 14.96 -9.88 4.64
C CYS A 11 16.09 -10.26 3.66
N LEU A 12 16.79 -9.28 3.08
CA LEU A 12 17.85 -9.48 2.08
C LEU A 12 18.88 -10.52 2.54
N PHE A 13 19.32 -10.46 3.80
CA PHE A 13 20.35 -11.36 4.34
C PHE A 13 19.86 -12.78 4.63
N ALA A 14 18.54 -13.00 4.71
CA ALA A 14 17.95 -14.32 4.82
C ALA A 14 17.70 -14.96 3.45
N ASN A 15 17.96 -14.24 2.34
CA ASN A 15 17.60 -14.62 0.98
C ASN A 15 16.10 -14.95 0.83
N VAL A 16 15.26 -14.21 1.56
CA VAL A 16 13.80 -14.34 1.53
C VAL A 16 13.20 -13.04 0.98
N VAL A 17 12.16 -13.16 0.16
CA VAL A 17 11.32 -12.02 -0.24
C VAL A 17 10.07 -12.05 0.63
N PRO A 18 9.90 -11.10 1.57
CA PRO A 18 8.76 -11.12 2.48
C PRO A 18 7.49 -10.65 1.77
N ASP A 19 6.32 -11.04 2.27
CA ASP A 19 5.06 -10.42 1.80
C ASP A 19 5.08 -8.92 2.14
N PRO A 20 4.84 -8.03 1.15
CA PRO A 20 5.03 -6.59 1.33
C PRO A 20 4.04 -5.98 2.33
N VAL A 21 2.86 -6.59 2.51
CA VAL A 21 1.89 -6.14 3.51
C VAL A 21 2.30 -6.62 4.90
N LYS A 22 2.70 -7.89 5.04
CA LYS A 22 3.13 -8.44 6.34
C LYS A 22 4.33 -7.69 6.90
N ILE A 23 5.37 -7.45 6.09
CA ILE A 23 6.57 -6.73 6.55
C ILE A 23 6.26 -5.27 6.88
N SER A 24 5.31 -4.65 6.17
CA SER A 24 4.85 -3.30 6.49
C SER A 24 4.13 -3.26 7.84
N LEU A 25 3.28 -4.24 8.15
CA LEU A 25 2.60 -4.32 9.45
C LEU A 25 3.58 -4.56 10.60
N GLU A 26 4.51 -5.49 10.43
CA GLU A 26 5.58 -5.75 11.41
C GLU A 26 6.42 -4.49 11.67
N TYR A 27 6.76 -3.76 10.61
CA TYR A 27 7.45 -2.48 10.72
C TYR A 27 6.66 -1.42 11.50
N LEU A 28 5.34 -1.33 11.31
CA LEU A 28 4.48 -0.40 12.03
C LEU A 28 4.34 -0.79 13.52
N ASP A 29 4.27 -2.09 13.82
CA ASP A 29 4.30 -2.60 15.20
C ASP A 29 5.60 -2.19 15.92
N LEU A 30 6.75 -2.29 15.24
CA LEU A 30 8.04 -1.80 15.77
C LEU A 30 8.03 -0.28 16.00
N CYS A 31 7.45 0.48 15.07
CA CYS A 31 7.33 1.93 15.21
C CYS A 31 6.44 2.35 16.39
N ARG A 32 5.41 1.56 16.71
CA ARG A 32 4.60 1.76 17.92
C ARG A 32 5.38 1.44 19.20
N ALA A 33 6.18 0.38 19.19
CA ALA A 33 6.99 -0.01 20.35
C ALA A 33 8.09 1.03 20.69
N LEU A 34 8.53 1.81 19.70
CA LEU A 34 9.60 2.80 19.83
C LEU A 34 9.11 4.21 19.43
N PRO A 35 8.21 4.83 20.21
CA PRO A 35 7.65 6.14 19.89
C PRO A 35 8.75 7.20 19.77
N SER A 36 8.58 8.15 18.85
CA SER A 36 9.53 9.23 18.51
C SER A 36 10.76 8.82 17.66
N THR A 37 10.95 7.54 17.36
CA THR A 37 12.08 7.08 16.52
C THR A 37 11.88 7.43 15.04
N VAL A 38 10.63 7.37 14.57
CA VAL A 38 10.29 7.60 13.17
C VAL A 38 9.08 8.54 13.10
N ILE A 39 9.13 9.54 12.23
CA ILE A 39 8.00 10.42 11.95
C ILE A 39 7.04 9.77 10.94
N LEU A 40 5.75 10.11 10.98
CA LEU A 40 4.72 9.55 10.10
C LEU A 40 5.11 9.58 8.60
N GLN A 41 5.71 10.68 8.14
CA GLN A 41 6.15 10.85 6.75
C GLN A 41 7.22 9.83 6.34
N ALA A 42 8.14 9.50 7.26
CA ALA A 42 9.15 8.47 7.04
C ALA A 42 8.51 7.08 7.03
N MET A 43 7.54 6.81 7.92
CA MET A 43 6.79 5.54 7.90
C MET A 43 6.05 5.34 6.58
N GLN A 44 5.34 6.36 6.09
CA GLN A 44 4.68 6.33 4.77
C GLN A 44 5.69 6.05 3.65
N THR A 45 6.87 6.65 3.73
CA THR A 45 7.93 6.44 2.72
C THR A 45 8.45 5.01 2.76
N HIS A 46 8.72 4.45 3.94
CA HIS A 46 9.19 3.05 4.07
C HIS A 46 8.13 2.05 3.62
N VAL A 47 6.87 2.22 4.05
CA VAL A 47 5.75 1.37 3.61
C VAL A 47 5.57 1.46 2.10
N ARG A 48 5.72 2.65 1.50
CA ARG A 48 5.70 2.81 0.04
C ARG A 48 6.80 1.99 -0.61
N HIS A 49 8.04 2.05 -0.12
CA HIS A 49 9.16 1.30 -0.69
C HIS A 49 9.00 -0.21 -0.59
N PHE A 50 8.52 -0.72 0.56
CA PHE A 50 8.25 -2.15 0.72
C PHE A 50 7.25 -2.67 -0.31
N VAL A 51 6.17 -1.91 -0.53
CA VAL A 51 5.14 -2.29 -1.50
C VAL A 51 5.60 -2.07 -2.94
N ASP A 52 6.28 -0.95 -3.24
CA ASP A 52 6.76 -0.61 -4.59
C ASP A 52 7.72 -1.68 -5.13
N HIS A 53 8.65 -2.15 -4.29
CA HIS A 53 9.65 -3.13 -4.69
C HIS A 53 9.05 -4.39 -5.34
N GLN A 54 7.88 -4.83 -4.88
CA GLN A 54 7.21 -6.04 -5.38
C GLN A 54 5.97 -5.74 -6.22
N CYS A 55 5.33 -4.59 -6.00
CA CYS A 55 4.00 -4.28 -6.53
C CYS A 55 3.95 -3.01 -7.38
N GLY A 56 5.07 -2.34 -7.67
CA GLY A 56 5.09 -1.06 -8.42
C GLY A 56 4.43 -1.14 -9.80
N ARG A 57 4.41 -2.32 -10.43
CA ARG A 57 3.75 -2.56 -11.73
C ARG A 57 2.30 -3.05 -11.62
N ARG A 58 1.74 -3.17 -10.42
CA ARG A 58 0.37 -3.64 -10.23
C ARG A 58 -0.61 -2.50 -10.56
N PRO A 59 -1.75 -2.78 -11.22
CA PRO A 59 -2.73 -1.75 -11.58
C PRO A 59 -3.21 -0.91 -10.40
N TRP A 60 -3.34 -1.54 -9.22
CA TRP A 60 -3.79 -0.90 -7.99
C TRP A 60 -2.72 -0.07 -7.28
N PHE A 61 -1.45 -0.13 -7.68
CA PHE A 61 -0.36 0.53 -6.96
C PHE A 61 -0.53 2.05 -6.87
N ASN A 62 -1.02 2.69 -7.94
CA ASN A 62 -1.31 4.12 -7.93
C ASN A 62 -2.45 4.51 -6.97
N LYS A 63 -3.48 3.64 -6.84
CA LYS A 63 -4.58 3.79 -5.87
C LYS A 63 -4.03 3.67 -4.45
N PHE A 64 -3.13 2.71 -4.20
CA PHE A 64 -2.40 2.57 -2.94
C PHE A 64 -1.56 3.80 -2.60
N ARG A 65 -0.70 4.28 -3.52
CA ARG A 65 0.17 5.43 -3.28
C ARG A 65 -0.64 6.67 -2.89
N THR A 66 -1.75 6.91 -3.58
CA THR A 66 -2.67 8.02 -3.28
C THR A 66 -3.32 7.85 -1.92
N ALA A 67 -3.80 6.65 -1.58
CA ALA A 67 -4.41 6.37 -0.29
C ALA A 67 -3.43 6.51 0.87
N LEU A 68 -2.19 6.03 0.71
CA LEU A 68 -1.13 6.11 1.72
C LEU A 68 -0.77 7.55 2.06
N ASN A 69 -0.69 8.43 1.06
CA ASN A 69 -0.42 9.85 1.26
C ASN A 69 -1.53 10.59 2.01
N ARG A 70 -2.74 10.02 2.08
CA ARG A 70 -3.89 10.59 2.81
C ARG A 70 -3.98 10.11 4.26
N CYS A 71 -3.24 9.07 4.64
CA CYS A 71 -3.21 8.59 6.02
C CYS A 71 -2.63 9.67 6.95
N GLN A 72 -3.30 9.91 8.09
CA GLN A 72 -2.89 10.91 9.07
C GLN A 72 -2.38 10.30 10.37
N SER A 73 -2.52 8.99 10.52
CA SER A 73 -2.08 8.21 11.68
C SER A 73 -1.47 6.87 11.28
N VAL A 74 -0.79 6.20 12.21
CA VAL A 74 -0.32 4.82 12.05
C VAL A 74 -1.51 3.88 11.83
N ASP A 75 -2.61 4.10 12.57
CA ASP A 75 -3.83 3.28 12.48
C ASP A 75 -4.47 3.37 11.08
N ASP A 76 -4.43 4.54 10.44
CA ASP A 76 -4.91 4.70 9.06
C ASP A 76 -4.09 3.87 8.06
N ILE A 77 -2.76 3.83 8.25
CA ILE A 77 -1.86 3.05 7.38
C ILE A 77 -2.14 1.56 7.58
N GLU A 78 -2.33 1.11 8.82
CA GLU A 78 -2.65 -0.28 9.08
C GLU A 78 -3.99 -0.70 8.50
N ARG A 79 -5.02 0.13 8.66
CA ARG A 79 -6.34 -0.13 8.07
C ARG A 79 -6.26 -0.18 6.55
N LEU A 80 -5.49 0.73 5.93
CA LEU A 80 -5.22 0.71 4.49
C LEU A 80 -4.61 -0.63 4.06
N LEU A 81 -3.58 -1.09 4.77
CA LEU A 81 -2.85 -2.33 4.49
C LEU A 81 -3.71 -3.59 4.72
N ARG A 82 -4.46 -3.63 5.82
CA ARG A 82 -5.25 -4.79 6.26
C ARG A 82 -6.50 -5.02 5.44
N VAL A 83 -7.12 -3.95 4.96
CA VAL A 83 -8.42 -4.01 4.26
C VAL A 83 -8.26 -3.70 2.79
N LYS A 84 -7.97 -2.44 2.45
CA LYS A 84 -8.01 -1.97 1.05
C LYS A 84 -6.96 -2.63 0.19
N VAL A 85 -5.72 -2.73 0.67
CA VAL A 85 -4.63 -3.37 -0.08
C VAL A 85 -4.88 -4.87 -0.24
N GLN A 86 -5.42 -5.57 0.77
CA GLN A 86 -5.80 -6.98 0.60
C GLN A 86 -6.89 -7.16 -0.47
N ARG A 87 -7.94 -6.33 -0.43
CA ARG A 87 -9.00 -6.33 -1.46
C ARG A 87 -8.42 -6.09 -2.86
N TRP A 88 -7.55 -5.09 -3.04
CA TRP A 88 -6.92 -4.82 -4.33
C TRP A 88 -5.96 -5.92 -4.80
N ARG A 89 -5.39 -6.68 -3.87
CA ARG A 89 -4.60 -7.87 -4.17
C ARG A 89 -5.46 -9.09 -4.52
N GLY A 90 -6.78 -9.02 -4.36
CA GLY A 90 -7.69 -10.17 -4.52
C GLY A 90 -7.60 -11.19 -3.38
N VAL A 91 -7.13 -10.76 -2.20
CA VAL A 91 -6.98 -11.59 -1.00
C VAL A 91 -8.01 -11.15 0.04
N ALA A 92 -8.51 -12.08 0.85
CA ALA A 92 -9.41 -11.76 1.94
C ALA A 92 -8.73 -10.78 2.93
N PRO A 93 -9.47 -9.79 3.47
CA PRO A 93 -8.97 -8.94 4.55
C PRO A 93 -8.50 -9.76 5.75
N PHE A 94 -7.67 -9.15 6.60
CA PHE A 94 -7.29 -9.80 7.85
C PHE A 94 -8.52 -9.97 8.78
N PRO A 95 -8.62 -11.10 9.49
CA PRO A 95 -9.77 -11.38 10.34
C PRO A 95 -9.92 -10.32 11.44
N GLY A 96 -11.12 -9.73 11.55
CA GLY A 96 -11.45 -8.69 12.53
C GLY A 96 -11.55 -7.27 11.97
N ASP A 97 -11.13 -7.04 10.73
CA ASP A 97 -11.11 -5.70 10.10
C ASP A 97 -12.25 -5.46 9.07
N ASP A 98 -13.21 -6.37 8.97
CA ASP A 98 -14.27 -6.38 7.94
C ASP A 98 -15.43 -5.38 8.15
N LEU A 99 -15.52 -4.74 9.31
CA LEU A 99 -16.79 -4.17 9.77
C LEU A 99 -17.16 -2.77 9.26
N GLU A 100 -16.26 -2.00 8.62
CA GLU A 100 -16.54 -0.58 8.33
C GLU A 100 -15.98 -0.14 6.96
N ALA A 101 -16.54 -0.66 5.88
CA ALA A 101 -16.16 -0.23 4.54
C ALA A 101 -17.34 -0.18 3.57
N ASP A 102 -18.28 0.73 3.82
CA ASP A 102 -19.09 1.29 2.74
C ASP A 102 -19.36 2.79 3.01
N GLY A 103 -19.04 3.67 2.06
CA GLY A 103 -19.34 5.11 2.20
C GLY A 103 -18.31 6.12 1.67
N LEU A 104 -17.22 5.72 1.00
CA LEU A 104 -16.39 6.67 0.25
C LEU A 104 -16.55 6.38 -1.23
N HIS A 105 -17.44 7.15 -1.87
CA HIS A 105 -17.69 7.25 -3.30
C HIS A 105 -16.41 6.92 -4.10
N GLU A 106 -16.37 5.73 -4.70
CA GLU A 106 -15.32 5.39 -5.65
C GLU A 106 -15.55 6.26 -6.88
N VAL A 107 -14.76 7.33 -7.03
CA VAL A 107 -14.60 7.97 -8.33
C VAL A 107 -13.96 6.93 -9.23
N GLY A 108 -14.80 6.22 -9.99
CA GLY A 108 -14.39 5.20 -10.93
C GLY A 108 -13.31 5.75 -11.86
N GLN A 109 -12.10 5.23 -11.73
CA GLN A 109 -11.14 5.33 -12.82
C GLN A 109 -11.55 4.27 -13.86
N PRO A 110 -11.52 4.60 -15.16
CA PRO A 110 -11.89 3.64 -16.20
C PRO A 110 -11.03 2.39 -16.06
N GLU A 111 -11.68 1.23 -15.95
CA GLU A 111 -11.03 -0.04 -15.62
C GLU A 111 -10.32 -0.66 -16.84
N SER A 112 -10.31 0.04 -17.97
CA SER A 112 -9.79 -0.47 -19.23
C SER A 112 -9.22 0.62 -20.14
N MET A 113 -8.09 0.31 -20.79
CA MET A 113 -7.51 1.15 -21.85
C MET A 113 -8.49 1.32 -23.03
N ASP A 114 -9.34 0.33 -23.29
CA ASP A 114 -10.39 0.41 -24.33
C ASP A 114 -11.43 1.48 -24.00
N GLU A 115 -11.73 1.70 -22.72
CA GLU A 115 -12.68 2.71 -22.26
C GLU A 115 -12.10 4.12 -22.45
N VAL A 116 -10.80 4.29 -22.19
CA VAL A 116 -10.07 5.54 -22.45
C VAL A 116 -10.01 5.85 -23.95
N LEU A 117 -9.74 4.85 -24.78
CA LEU A 117 -9.71 5.00 -26.24
C LEU A 117 -11.10 5.30 -26.82
N SER A 118 -12.15 4.68 -26.27
CA SER A 118 -13.55 4.96 -26.62
C SER A 118 -13.94 6.40 -26.28
N ALA A 119 -13.58 6.88 -25.08
CA ALA A 119 -13.86 8.26 -24.65
C ALA A 119 -13.16 9.31 -25.52
N ILE A 120 -11.92 9.05 -25.95
CA ILE A 120 -11.18 9.94 -26.86
C ILE A 120 -11.80 9.92 -28.27
N SER A 121 -12.36 8.79 -28.71
CA SER A 121 -13.01 8.67 -30.02
C SER A 121 -14.35 9.41 -30.14
N LEU A 122 -14.99 9.78 -29.02
CA LEU A 122 -16.26 10.50 -28.99
C LEU A 122 -16.12 12.04 -29.09
N VAL A 123 -14.90 12.57 -29.07
CA VAL A 123 -14.62 14.02 -29.14
C VAL A 123 -14.24 14.45 -30.57
N ARG A 124 -14.76 13.79 -31.60
CA ARG A 124 -14.47 14.15 -33.00
C ARG A 124 -15.72 14.35 -33.84
#